data_AF-A0A6B3MA03-F1
#
_entry.id   AF-A0A6B3MA03-F1
#
_cell.length_a   1.000
_cell.length_b   1.000
_cell.length_c   1.000
_cell.angle_alpha   90.00
_cell.angle_beta   90.00
_cell.angle_gamma   90.00
#
_symmetry.space_group_name_H-M   'P 1'
#
loop_
_entity.id
_entity.type
_entity.pdbx_description
1 polymer ?
#
loop_
_entity_poly.entity_id
_entity_poly.type
_entity_poly.pdbx_seq_one_letter_code
_entity_poly.pdbx_strand_id
1 'polypeptide(L)'
;MPIPYSYDLRRKVIEAIELDGIKRCQVSELFNISRNTINLWLQRQAQTGDFQAKEREHTGHTHKITDWEKFRAFAQQHHDLTQAEMAQLWEAQPV
;
A
#
# COMPACT_ATOMS: atom_id res chain seq x y z
N MET A 1 -0.90 -10.90 0.13
CA MET A 1 -0.63 -10.67 1.57
C MET A 1 -1.93 -10.67 2.36
N PRO A 2 -1.93 -11.19 3.60
CA PRO A 2 -3.12 -11.27 4.45
C PRO A 2 -3.69 -9.89 4.80
N ILE A 3 -4.97 -9.87 5.13
CA ILE A 3 -5.72 -8.66 5.53
C ILE A 3 -5.15 -8.17 6.87
N PRO A 4 -4.82 -6.88 7.00
CA PRO A 4 -4.36 -6.33 8.27
C PRO A 4 -5.46 -6.41 9.33
N TYR A 5 -5.08 -6.58 10.59
CA TYR A 5 -6.02 -6.50 11.72
C TYR A 5 -6.76 -5.16 11.74
N SER A 6 -8.04 -5.21 12.14
CA SER A 6 -8.93 -4.05 12.22
C SER A 6 -8.40 -2.98 13.17
N TYR A 7 -8.73 -1.72 12.91
CA TYR A 7 -8.29 -0.60 13.73
C TYR A 7 -8.79 -0.71 15.17
N ASP A 8 -10.04 -1.14 15.36
CA ASP A 8 -10.62 -1.34 16.68
C ASP A 8 -9.87 -2.35 17.53
N LEU A 9 -9.39 -3.45 16.92
CA LEU A 9 -8.61 -4.45 17.64
C LEU A 9 -7.28 -3.87 18.12
N ARG A 10 -6.61 -3.09 17.26
CA ARG A 10 -5.34 -2.43 17.60
C ARG A 10 -5.51 -1.44 18.74
N ARG A 11 -6.57 -0.63 18.66
CA ARG A 11 -6.91 0.35 19.68
C ARG A 11 -7.09 -0.32 21.03
N LYS A 12 -7.93 -1.35 21.13
CA LYS A 12 -8.16 -2.09 22.38
C LYS A 12 -6.89 -2.71 22.96
N VAL A 13 -6.02 -3.24 22.09
CA VAL A 13 -4.73 -3.82 22.50
C VAL A 13 -3.78 -2.77 23.05
N ILE A 14 -3.73 -1.58 22.45
CA ILE A 14 -2.88 -0.48 22.92
C ILE A 14 -3.45 0.14 24.20
N GLU A 15 -4.76 0.38 24.26
CA GLU A 15 -5.45 0.84 25.47
C GLU A 15 -5.18 -0.09 26.67
N ALA A 16 -5.24 -1.42 26.47
CA ALA A 16 -4.92 -2.39 27.52
C ALA A 16 -3.47 -2.31 28.02
N ILE A 17 -2.54 -1.83 27.20
CA ILE A 17 -1.12 -1.67 27.58
C ILE A 17 -0.89 -0.33 28.26
N GLU A 18 -1.45 0.75 27.70
CA GLU A 18 -1.20 2.12 28.14
C GLU A 18 -2.07 2.54 29.33
N LEU A 19 -3.36 2.18 29.33
CA LEU A 19 -4.31 2.57 30.38
C LEU A 19 -4.34 1.54 31.50
N ASP A 20 -4.48 0.26 31.17
CA ASP A 20 -4.61 -0.81 32.16
C ASP A 20 -3.24 -1.31 32.67
N GLY A 21 -2.14 -0.88 32.05
CA GLY A 21 -0.77 -1.26 32.44
C GLY A 21 -0.46 -2.75 32.27
N ILE A 22 -1.23 -3.45 31.43
CA ILE A 22 -1.10 -4.90 31.25
C ILE A 22 0.18 -5.21 30.49
N LYS A 23 0.90 -6.24 30.93
CA LYS A 23 2.14 -6.67 30.25
C LYS A 23 1.81 -7.21 28.86
N ARG A 24 2.69 -6.92 27.89
CA ARG A 24 2.58 -7.41 26.50
C ARG A 24 2.38 -8.93 26.37
N CYS A 25 2.92 -9.72 27.30
CA CYS A 25 2.70 -11.17 27.34
C CYS A 25 1.24 -11.53 27.62
N GLN A 26 0.63 -10.91 28.64
CA GLN A 26 -0.76 -11.14 29.02
C GLN A 26 -1.72 -10.64 27.93
N VAL A 27 -1.43 -9.50 27.32
CA VAL A 27 -2.23 -8.98 26.19
C VAL A 27 -2.16 -9.92 24.98
N SER A 28 -0.99 -10.51 24.72
CA SER A 28 -0.81 -11.50 23.65
C SER A 28 -1.71 -12.72 23.86
N GLU A 29 -1.79 -13.23 25.09
CA GLU A 29 -2.65 -14.35 25.46
C GLU A 29 -4.13 -13.96 25.42
N LEU A 30 -4.49 -12.80 25.97
CA LEU A 30 -5.86 -12.31 26.07
C LEU A 30 -6.51 -12.07 24.70
N PHE A 31 -5.79 -11.43 23.78
CA PHE A 31 -6.29 -11.11 22.45
C PHE A 31 -5.92 -12.15 21.39
N ASN A 32 -5.16 -13.19 21.76
CA ASN A 32 -4.64 -14.22 20.86
C ASN A 32 -3.89 -13.64 19.65
N ILE A 33 -3.02 -12.66 19.91
CA ILE A 33 -2.20 -11.97 18.91
C ILE A 33 -0.74 -12.17 19.25
N SER A 34 0.12 -12.33 18.24
CA SER A 34 1.55 -12.49 18.48
C SER A 34 2.16 -11.26 19.18
N ARG A 35 3.08 -11.50 20.14
CA ARG A 35 3.87 -10.44 20.78
C ARG A 35 4.60 -9.55 19.77
N ASN A 36 5.01 -10.12 18.63
CA ASN A 36 5.67 -9.38 17.56
C ASN A 36 4.73 -8.34 16.94
N THR A 37 3.48 -8.71 16.67
CA THR A 37 2.46 -7.81 16.13
C THR A 37 2.22 -6.62 17.07
N ILE A 38 2.13 -6.88 18.38
CA ILE A 38 1.96 -5.84 19.40
C ILE A 38 3.17 -4.87 19.39
N ASN A 39 4.39 -5.41 19.35
CA ASN A 39 5.60 -4.58 19.27
C ASN A 39 5.61 -3.70 18.00
N LEU A 40 5.17 -4.22 16.85
CA LEU A 40 5.09 -3.45 15.61
C LEU A 40 4.08 -2.30 15.71
N TRP A 41 2.96 -2.49 16.40
CA TRP A 41 1.97 -1.41 16.59
C TRP A 41 2.49 -0.31 17.52
N LEU A 42 3.14 -0.67 18.62
CA LEU A 42 3.77 0.29 19.54
C LEU A 42 4.90 1.07 18.85
N GLN A 43 5.74 0.37 18.07
CA GLN A 43 6.80 1.03 17.30
C GLN A 43 6.21 2.02 16.29
N ARG A 44 5.11 1.65 15.63
CA ARG A 44 4.44 2.54 14.69
C ARG A 44 3.85 3.75 15.38
N GLN A 45 3.17 3.56 16.49
CA GLN A 45 2.63 4.65 17.31
C GLN A 45 3.73 5.62 17.74
N ALA A 46 4.91 5.12 18.12
CA ALA A 46 6.05 5.95 18.46
C ALA A 46 6.64 6.73 17.26
N GLN A 47 6.55 6.18 16.05
CA GLN A 47 7.09 6.79 14.82
C GLN A 47 6.13 7.78 14.17
N THR A 48 4.84 7.45 14.08
CA THR A 48 3.85 8.22 13.33
C THR A 48 2.77 8.86 14.21
N GLY A 49 2.77 8.60 15.52
CA GLY A 49 1.71 9.04 16.45
C GLY A 49 0.43 8.19 16.37
N ASP A 50 0.39 7.20 15.48
CA ASP A 50 -0.77 6.35 15.22
C ASP A 50 -0.34 4.92 14.90
N PHE A 51 -1.26 3.97 15.06
CA PHE A 51 -1.06 2.54 14.90
C PHE A 51 -1.88 1.95 13.75
N GLN A 52 -2.37 2.79 12.84
CA GLN A 52 -3.05 2.36 11.62
C GLN A 52 -2.22 1.40 10.77
N ALA A 53 -2.91 0.59 9.95
CA ALA A 53 -2.24 -0.26 8.98
C ALA A 53 -1.46 0.61 8.00
N LYS A 54 -0.33 0.12 7.48
CA LYS A 54 0.28 0.79 6.33
C LYS A 54 -0.73 0.66 5.19
N GLU A 55 -1.15 1.79 4.65
CA GLU A 55 -1.90 1.79 3.41
C GLU A 55 -1.07 1.04 2.37
N ARG A 56 -1.75 0.13 1.66
CA ARG A 56 -1.14 -0.49 0.51
C ARG A 56 -1.10 0.59 -0.55
N GLU A 57 0.08 1.11 -0.82
CA GLU A 57 0.31 1.84 -2.06
C GLU A 57 0.04 0.85 -3.18
N HIS A 58 -1.16 0.93 -3.75
CA HIS A 58 -1.46 0.31 -5.02
C HIS A 58 -0.75 1.14 -6.08
N THR A 59 0.57 1.05 -6.13
CA THR A 59 1.31 1.39 -7.33
C THR A 59 0.93 0.33 -8.35
N GLY A 60 -0.19 0.55 -9.04
CA GLY A 60 -0.45 -0.13 -10.30
C GLY A 60 0.75 0.06 -11.23
N HIS A 61 0.75 -0.64 -12.37
CA HIS A 61 1.76 -0.40 -13.38
C HIS A 61 1.77 1.10 -13.71
N THR A 62 2.92 1.74 -13.57
CA THR A 62 3.12 3.12 -14.00
C THR A 62 2.65 3.24 -15.45
N HIS A 63 1.79 4.21 -15.73
CA HIS A 63 1.20 4.34 -17.07
C HIS A 63 2.30 4.55 -18.11
N LYS A 64 2.39 3.66 -19.11
CA LYS A 64 3.31 3.82 -20.26
C LYS A 64 2.94 5.03 -21.14
N ILE A 65 1.71 5.50 -21.04
CA ILE A 65 1.21 6.70 -21.73
C ILE A 65 0.93 7.74 -20.66
N THR A 66 1.82 8.72 -20.57
CA THR A 66 1.70 9.87 -19.66
C THR A 66 1.00 11.05 -20.33
N ASP A 67 1.18 11.21 -21.64
CA ASP A 67 0.58 12.27 -22.46
C ASP A 67 -0.46 11.70 -23.43
N TRP A 68 -1.74 11.97 -23.13
CA TRP A 68 -2.87 11.52 -23.94
C TRP A 68 -3.07 12.31 -25.23
N GLU A 69 -2.61 13.56 -25.30
CA GLU A 69 -2.71 14.38 -26.52
C GLU A 69 -1.68 13.91 -27.55
N LYS A 70 -0.44 13.69 -27.11
CA LYS A 70 0.62 13.12 -27.94
C LYS A 70 0.24 11.73 -28.45
N PHE A 71 -0.34 10.88 -27.59
CA PHE A 71 -0.81 9.56 -27.99
C PHE A 71 -1.97 9.63 -29.00
N ARG A 72 -2.91 10.56 -28.83
CA ARG A 72 -4.02 10.76 -29.78
C ARG A 72 -3.51 11.16 -31.16
N ALA A 73 -2.58 12.10 -31.24
CA ALA A 73 -1.98 12.53 -32.51
C ALA A 73 -1.22 11.37 -33.18
N PHE A 74 -0.45 10.61 -32.40
CA PHE A 74 0.26 9.42 -32.88
C PHE A 74 -0.70 8.35 -33.42
N ALA A 75 -1.79 8.05 -32.71
CA ALA A 75 -2.77 7.06 -33.13
C ALA A 75 -3.54 7.47 -34.40
N GLN A 76 -3.79 8.77 -34.58
CA GLN A 76 -4.39 9.29 -35.82
C GLN A 76 -3.43 9.20 -37.00
N GLN A 77 -2.14 9.49 -36.78
CA GLN A 77 -1.11 9.43 -37.81
C GLN A 77 -0.82 8.00 -38.27
N HIS A 78 -0.89 7.02 -37.37
CA HIS A 78 -0.54 5.62 -37.60
C HIS A 78 -1.76 4.68 -37.55
N HIS A 79 -2.95 5.17 -37.92
CA HIS A 79 -4.22 4.43 -37.83
C HIS A 79 -4.29 3.20 -38.76
N ASP A 80 -3.39 3.12 -39.73
CA ASP A 80 -3.22 2.06 -40.71
C ASP A 80 -2.29 0.93 -40.21
N LEU A 81 -1.53 1.16 -39.14
CA LEU A 81 -0.60 0.19 -38.56
C LEU A 81 -1.28 -0.70 -37.53
N THR A 82 -0.74 -1.91 -37.37
CA THR A 82 -1.18 -2.81 -36.30
C THR A 82 -0.67 -2.33 -34.94
N GLN A 83 -1.35 -2.74 -33.86
CA GLN A 83 -0.95 -2.36 -32.50
C GLN A 83 0.49 -2.78 -32.14
N ALA A 84 0.99 -3.87 -32.71
CA ALA A 84 2.36 -4.34 -32.51
C ALA A 84 3.40 -3.41 -33.17
N GLU A 85 3.11 -2.93 -34.39
CA GLU A 85 3.96 -1.98 -35.11
C GLU A 85 3.93 -0.59 -34.45
N MET A 86 2.75 -0.15 -34.02
CA MET A 86 2.59 1.08 -33.26
C MET A 86 3.36 1.06 -31.94
N ALA A 87 3.39 -0.09 -31.24
CA ALA A 87 4.16 -0.24 -30.00
C ALA A 87 5.67 -0.10 -30.23
N GLN A 88 6.21 -0.68 -31.31
CA GLN A 88 7.63 -0.52 -31.68
C GLN A 88 7.99 0.95 -31.97
N LEU A 89 7.10 1.68 -32.66
CA LEU A 89 7.30 3.10 -32.96
C LEU A 89 7.17 4.00 -31.72
N TRP A 90 6.29 3.63 -30.78
CA TRP A 90 6.09 4.38 -29.52
C TRP A 90 7.26 4.17 -28.54
N GLU A 91 7.79 2.95 -28.40
CA GLU A 91 8.93 2.66 -27.52
C GLU A 91 10.27 3.22 -28.05
N ALA A 92 10.35 3.55 -29.34
CA ALA A 92 11.53 4.16 -29.97
C ALA A 92 11.65 5.68 -29.74
N GLN A 93 10.64 6.33 -29.17
CA GLN A 93 10.73 7.75 -28.82
C GLN A 93 11.35 7.92 -27.42
N PRO A 94 12.44 8.69 -27.25
CA PRO A 94 12.95 8.99 -25.92
C PRO A 94 11.90 9.81 -25.13
N VAL A 95 11.77 9.45 -23.85
CA VAL A 95 10.89 10.11 -22.86
C VAL A 95 11.36 11.54 -22.59
#